data_AF-A0A2D4U0F2-F1
#
_entry.id   AF-A0A2D4U0F2-F1
#
_cell.length_a   1.000
_cell.length_b   1.000
_cell.length_c   1.000
_cell.angle_alpha   90.00
_cell.angle_beta   90.00
_cell.angle_gamma   90.00
#
_symmetry.space_group_name_H-M   'P 1'
#
loop_
_entity.id
_entity.type
_entity.pdbx_description
1 polymer ?
#
loop_
_entity_poly.entity_id
_entity_poly.type
_entity_poly.pdbx_seq_one_letter_code
_entity_poly.pdbx_strand_id
1 'polypeptide(L)'
;MSHKGLLITGGCLRANGFELGEGKYYGNAGLLKLDLTSGQFSTLLSKADGGNNYPTEDPNQQFTAACLDGDTLWLPTDTEVYQYQLPELKQLKCFSHPCFHNIHSVHLIDNELVVTSTGIDNVVILCPDTGDIKRIINTEGKDPWHRFNPDTDYRLVHSTRPHDSHPNYVFKMDNKLWATRCTHDDAVCLDNVADRIDVAHQDAMSVHDGIWWHDKLVFTRVDGYLVIVDPKTRQVIDKHDPFANERNRPLGWCRGLLVDGDIFYIGYSKLRKTKLMSKLKFLSQGNFKYMDGNEALVVAYDISKKKVINTYAIPAGMLDAIYGILPYNFV
;
A
#
# COMPACT_ATOMS: atom_id res chain seq x y z
N MET A 1 16.39 0.72 18.43
CA MET A 1 16.54 -0.74 18.60
C MET A 1 16.06 -1.34 17.31
N SER A 2 16.85 -2.18 16.64
CA SER A 2 16.40 -2.81 15.39
C SER A 2 15.20 -3.71 15.66
N HIS A 3 14.18 -3.65 14.82
CA HIS A 3 13.02 -4.54 14.94
C HIS A 3 13.44 -6.01 14.87
N LYS A 4 12.78 -6.88 15.65
CA LYS A 4 13.04 -8.34 15.62
C LYS A 4 12.24 -9.05 14.53
N GLY A 5 11.11 -8.48 14.13
CA GLY A 5 10.33 -8.95 13.00
C GLY A 5 9.55 -7.82 12.34
N LEU A 6 8.91 -8.15 11.22
CA LEU A 6 8.02 -7.26 10.48
C LEU A 6 6.64 -7.92 10.32
N LEU A 7 5.60 -7.09 10.25
CA LEU A 7 4.30 -7.49 9.71
C LEU A 7 4.24 -7.13 8.23
N ILE A 8 3.75 -8.04 7.40
CA ILE A 8 3.58 -7.83 5.96
C ILE A 8 2.11 -8.05 5.61
N THR A 9 1.47 -7.04 5.03
CA THR A 9 0.07 -7.12 4.58
C THR A 9 -0.02 -7.34 3.09
N GLY A 10 -0.99 -8.15 2.66
CA GLY A 10 -1.09 -8.51 1.26
C GLY A 10 -2.29 -9.32 0.83
N GLY A 11 -2.23 -9.76 -0.43
CA GLY A 11 -3.17 -10.71 -1.03
C GLY A 11 -2.45 -11.84 -1.79
N CYS A 12 -3.08 -13.00 -1.83
CA CYS A 12 -2.68 -14.17 -2.63
C CYS A 12 -3.58 -14.26 -3.88
N LEU A 13 -2.96 -14.40 -5.05
CA LEU A 13 -3.67 -14.38 -6.34
C LEU A 13 -4.54 -15.63 -6.50
N ARG A 14 -5.69 -15.44 -7.13
CA ARG A 14 -6.46 -16.55 -7.70
C ARG A 14 -5.72 -17.08 -8.93
N ALA A 15 -5.75 -18.40 -9.13
CA ALA A 15 -5.17 -19.03 -10.31
C ALA A 15 -5.73 -18.46 -11.63
N ASN A 16 -7.02 -18.11 -11.64
CA ASN A 16 -7.75 -17.50 -12.77
C ASN A 16 -8.07 -16.01 -12.56
N GLY A 17 -7.37 -15.32 -11.64
CA GLY A 17 -7.72 -13.95 -11.26
C GLY A 17 -7.65 -12.94 -12.41
N PHE A 18 -6.77 -13.18 -13.40
CA PHE A 18 -6.68 -12.32 -14.58
C PHE A 18 -7.91 -12.47 -15.50
N GLU A 19 -8.37 -13.71 -15.68
CA GLU A 19 -9.50 -14.07 -16.51
C GLU A 19 -10.84 -13.64 -15.89
N LEU A 20 -10.94 -13.64 -14.56
CA LEU A 20 -12.12 -13.16 -13.83
C LEU A 20 -12.36 -11.65 -13.99
N GLY A 21 -11.30 -10.88 -14.24
CA GLY A 21 -11.37 -9.45 -14.48
C GLY A 21 -11.04 -8.59 -13.26
N GLU A 22 -11.26 -7.29 -13.39
CA GLU A 22 -10.90 -6.32 -12.37
C GLU A 22 -11.73 -6.49 -11.09
N GLY A 23 -11.09 -6.33 -9.93
CA GLY A 23 -11.74 -6.51 -8.64
C GLY A 23 -12.03 -7.98 -8.30
N LYS A 24 -11.28 -8.92 -8.90
CA LYS A 24 -11.38 -10.37 -8.65
C LYS A 24 -10.01 -11.06 -8.65
N TYR A 25 -8.92 -10.32 -8.44
CA TYR A 25 -7.57 -10.86 -8.58
C TYR A 25 -7.16 -11.76 -7.41
N TYR A 26 -7.56 -11.40 -6.19
CA TYR A 26 -7.07 -12.02 -4.98
C TYR A 26 -8.17 -12.86 -4.32
N GLY A 27 -7.81 -14.08 -3.92
CA GLY A 27 -8.73 -15.02 -3.29
C GLY A 27 -8.56 -15.12 -1.78
N ASN A 28 -7.46 -14.59 -1.24
CA ASN A 28 -7.15 -14.64 0.17
C ASN A 28 -6.28 -13.44 0.58
N ALA A 29 -6.69 -12.72 1.62
CA ALA A 29 -5.90 -11.74 2.32
C ALA A 29 -4.95 -12.42 3.31
N GLY A 30 -3.75 -11.89 3.50
CA GLY A 30 -2.77 -12.44 4.44
C GLY A 30 -2.02 -11.36 5.21
N LEU A 31 -1.91 -11.56 6.53
CA LEU A 31 -1.00 -10.85 7.41
C LEU A 31 0.09 -11.81 7.82
N LEU A 32 1.32 -11.57 7.35
CA LEU A 32 2.47 -12.41 7.67
C LEU A 32 3.36 -11.75 8.73
N LYS A 33 4.01 -12.56 9.56
CA LYS A 33 5.19 -12.19 10.33
C LYS A 33 6.43 -12.61 9.56
N LEU A 34 7.38 -11.70 9.36
CA LEU A 34 8.75 -12.01 8.97
C LEU A 34 9.64 -11.92 10.21
N ASP A 35 10.32 -13.02 10.57
CA ASP A 35 11.39 -13.00 11.55
C ASP A 35 12.69 -12.55 10.88
N LEU A 36 13.27 -11.42 11.31
CA LEU A 36 14.45 -10.85 10.66
C LEU A 36 15.75 -11.61 10.96
N THR A 37 15.75 -12.45 12.00
CA THR A 37 16.90 -13.27 12.40
C THR A 37 16.97 -14.55 11.57
N SER A 38 15.86 -15.26 11.45
CA SER A 38 15.79 -16.53 10.70
C SER A 38 15.42 -16.35 9.23
N GLY A 39 14.82 -15.22 8.87
CA GLY A 39 14.25 -14.96 7.54
C GLY A 39 12.97 -15.74 7.27
N GLN A 40 12.38 -16.39 8.27
CA GLN A 40 11.17 -17.20 8.11
C GLN A 40 9.91 -16.34 8.13
N PHE A 41 8.96 -16.71 7.26
CA PHE A 41 7.61 -16.17 7.25
C PHE A 41 6.64 -17.11 7.97
N SER A 42 5.70 -16.54 8.73
CA SER A 42 4.54 -17.26 9.26
C SER A 42 3.26 -16.45 9.05
N THR A 43 2.15 -17.13 8.80
CA THR A 43 0.83 -16.48 8.69
C THR A 43 0.29 -16.21 10.08
N LEU A 44 -0.07 -14.95 10.35
CA LEU A 44 -0.72 -14.55 11.59
C LEU A 44 -2.24 -14.45 11.44
N LEU A 45 -2.72 -13.86 10.34
CA LEU A 45 -4.13 -13.79 9.98
C LEU A 45 -4.31 -14.08 8.48
N SER A 46 -5.47 -14.63 8.14
CA SER A 46 -5.91 -14.78 6.75
C SER A 46 -7.42 -14.56 6.66
N LYS A 47 -7.87 -14.04 5.52
CA LYS A 47 -9.30 -13.88 5.22
C LYS A 47 -9.57 -14.27 3.77
N ALA A 48 -10.45 -15.25 3.57
CA ALA A 48 -10.84 -15.73 2.24
C ALA A 48 -12.33 -15.51 1.94
N ASP A 49 -13.16 -15.31 2.97
CA ASP A 49 -14.58 -15.01 2.84
C ASP A 49 -14.83 -13.51 2.64
N GLY A 50 -15.81 -13.17 1.81
CA GLY A 50 -16.32 -11.79 1.73
C GLY A 50 -17.25 -11.46 2.90
N GLY A 51 -18.19 -12.32 3.22
CA GLY A 51 -19.30 -11.93 4.11
C GLY A 51 -20.22 -10.92 3.43
N ASN A 52 -20.95 -10.11 4.22
CA ASN A 52 -22.02 -9.25 3.70
C ASN A 52 -21.53 -7.93 3.08
N ASN A 53 -20.24 -7.60 3.23
CA ASN A 53 -19.67 -6.32 2.80
C ASN A 53 -18.88 -6.47 1.48
N TYR A 54 -19.18 -7.48 0.67
CA TYR A 54 -18.48 -7.76 -0.59
C TYR A 54 -19.47 -8.29 -1.64
N PRO A 55 -19.11 -8.30 -2.93
CA PRO A 55 -19.85 -9.06 -3.92
C PRO A 55 -19.93 -10.55 -3.52
N THR A 56 -21.07 -11.18 -3.80
CA THR A 56 -21.32 -12.57 -3.40
C THR A 56 -20.46 -13.58 -4.15
N GLU A 57 -20.11 -13.28 -5.40
CA GLU A 57 -19.28 -14.13 -6.25
C GLU A 57 -17.88 -13.52 -6.35
N ASP A 58 -16.83 -14.32 -6.21
CA ASP A 58 -15.43 -13.89 -6.39
C ASP A 58 -15.05 -12.57 -5.70
N PRO A 59 -15.28 -12.41 -4.38
CA PRO A 59 -14.85 -11.22 -3.69
C PRO A 59 -13.32 -11.09 -3.74
N ASN A 60 -12.83 -9.87 -3.95
CA ASN A 60 -11.41 -9.58 -3.90
C ASN A 60 -10.95 -9.50 -2.44
N GLN A 61 -10.08 -10.42 -2.04
CA GLN A 61 -9.59 -10.51 -0.66
C GLN A 61 -8.11 -10.16 -0.59
N GLN A 62 -7.81 -9.02 0.02
CA GLN A 62 -6.46 -8.56 0.30
C GLN A 62 -6.46 -7.72 1.57
N PHE A 63 -5.38 -7.78 2.35
CA PHE A 63 -5.09 -6.73 3.32
C PHE A 63 -4.21 -5.68 2.65
N THR A 64 -4.56 -4.40 2.81
CA THR A 64 -3.83 -3.29 2.18
C THR A 64 -2.94 -2.57 3.19
N ALA A 65 -2.54 -1.31 2.93
CA ALA A 65 -1.55 -0.63 3.77
C ALA A 65 -2.15 -0.30 5.15
N ALA A 66 -1.73 -1.07 6.15
CA ALA A 66 -2.15 -0.92 7.54
C ALA A 66 -1.33 0.14 8.28
N CYS A 67 -1.76 0.51 9.49
CA CYS A 67 -0.96 1.32 10.41
C CYS A 67 -0.99 0.76 11.84
N LEU A 68 -0.02 1.19 12.65
CA LEU A 68 0.05 0.89 14.08
C LEU A 68 -0.19 2.17 14.90
N ASP A 69 -0.88 2.01 16.02
CA ASP A 69 -0.95 2.98 17.11
C ASP A 69 -0.64 2.26 18.42
N GLY A 70 0.62 2.36 18.87
CA GLY A 70 1.15 1.50 19.92
C GLY A 70 0.98 0.02 19.56
N ASP A 71 0.25 -0.71 20.41
CA ASP A 71 -0.04 -2.13 20.24
C ASP A 71 -1.35 -2.39 19.47
N THR A 72 -1.97 -1.35 18.89
CA THR A 72 -3.17 -1.46 18.06
C THR A 72 -2.79 -1.52 16.59
N LEU A 73 -3.26 -2.55 15.89
CA LEU A 73 -3.17 -2.68 14.44
C LEU A 73 -4.50 -2.26 13.78
N TRP A 74 -4.45 -1.28 12.89
CA TRP A 74 -5.54 -0.95 11.98
C TRP A 74 -5.28 -1.61 10.63
N LEU A 75 -6.06 -2.65 10.32
CA LEU A 75 -5.85 -3.54 9.18
C LEU A 75 -7.01 -3.40 8.18
N PRO A 76 -6.80 -2.72 7.04
CA PRO A 76 -7.82 -2.58 6.01
C PRO A 76 -7.86 -3.79 5.09
N THR A 77 -9.06 -4.14 4.65
CA THR A 77 -9.34 -4.94 3.45
C THR A 77 -9.87 -4.04 2.34
N ASP A 78 -10.37 -4.59 1.23
CA ASP A 78 -11.01 -3.78 0.17
C ASP A 78 -12.23 -2.97 0.62
N THR A 79 -12.97 -3.42 1.63
CA THR A 79 -14.27 -2.82 1.99
C THR A 79 -14.47 -2.62 3.50
N GLU A 80 -13.46 -2.96 4.30
CA GLU A 80 -13.55 -2.96 5.77
C GLU A 80 -12.24 -2.48 6.39
N VAL A 81 -12.32 -1.92 7.59
CA VAL A 81 -11.16 -1.60 8.42
C VAL A 81 -11.31 -2.29 9.76
N TYR A 82 -10.42 -3.23 10.04
CA TYR A 82 -10.37 -3.96 11.29
C TYR A 82 -9.43 -3.29 12.29
N GLN A 83 -9.80 -3.32 13.57
CA GLN A 83 -8.92 -2.95 14.67
C GLN A 83 -8.56 -4.22 15.44
N TYR A 84 -7.26 -4.52 15.56
CA TYR A 84 -6.74 -5.67 16.30
C TYR A 84 -5.81 -5.22 17.42
N GLN A 85 -5.88 -5.89 18.58
CA GLN A 85 -4.89 -5.78 19.64
C GLN A 85 -3.73 -6.74 19.37
N LEU A 86 -2.50 -6.25 19.34
CA LEU A 86 -1.29 -7.07 19.30
C LEU A 86 -0.83 -7.47 20.71
N PRO A 87 -0.10 -8.60 20.86
CA PRO A 87 0.26 -9.56 19.80
C PRO A 87 -0.81 -10.62 19.50
N GLU A 88 -1.86 -10.76 20.31
CA GLU A 88 -2.81 -11.86 20.21
C GLU A 88 -3.76 -11.77 19.01
N LEU A 89 -3.75 -10.61 18.32
CA LEU A 89 -4.65 -10.30 17.21
C LEU A 89 -6.12 -10.46 17.60
N LYS A 90 -6.46 -10.01 18.82
CA LYS A 90 -7.86 -9.95 19.25
C LYS A 90 -8.56 -8.82 18.49
N GLN A 91 -9.57 -9.16 17.68
CA GLN A 91 -10.39 -8.17 17.00
C GLN A 91 -11.17 -7.34 18.02
N LEU A 92 -10.98 -6.02 17.98
CA LEU A 92 -11.65 -5.05 18.85
C LEU A 92 -12.85 -4.41 18.13
N LYS A 93 -12.65 -4.00 16.86
CA LYS A 93 -13.67 -3.32 16.04
C LYS A 93 -13.54 -3.73 14.57
N CYS A 94 -14.61 -3.51 13.82
CA CYS A 94 -14.62 -3.54 12.36
C CYS A 94 -15.52 -2.41 11.87
N PHE A 95 -15.00 -1.56 10.99
CA PHE A 95 -15.75 -0.49 10.34
C PHE A 95 -15.92 -0.81 8.87
N SER A 96 -17.14 -0.62 8.37
CA SER A 96 -17.43 -0.77 6.94
C SER A 96 -18.55 0.20 6.57
N HIS A 97 -18.34 0.93 5.49
CA HIS A 97 -19.28 1.94 4.99
C HIS A 97 -19.58 1.72 3.52
N PRO A 98 -20.81 2.03 3.03
CA PRO A 98 -21.16 1.93 1.62
C PRO A 98 -20.17 2.61 0.65
N CYS A 99 -19.46 3.63 1.12
CA CYS A 99 -18.44 4.35 0.37
C CYS A 99 -17.05 3.69 0.38
N PHE A 100 -16.86 2.54 1.03
CA PHE A 100 -15.60 1.80 1.02
C PHE A 100 -15.53 0.89 -0.20
N HIS A 101 -14.55 1.14 -1.06
CA HIS A 101 -14.29 0.30 -2.20
C HIS A 101 -12.82 0.32 -2.55
N ASN A 102 -12.22 -0.87 -2.66
CA ASN A 102 -10.79 -1.06 -2.92
C ASN A 102 -9.95 -0.16 -2.00
N ILE A 103 -10.11 -0.26 -0.67
CA ILE A 103 -9.32 0.55 0.26
C ILE A 103 -7.83 0.23 0.08
N HIS A 104 -6.98 1.23 -0.14
CA HIS A 104 -5.54 1.01 -0.32
C HIS A 104 -4.72 1.25 0.95
N SER A 105 -5.19 2.10 1.85
CA SER A 105 -4.48 2.44 3.08
C SER A 105 -5.40 2.93 4.18
N VAL A 106 -4.96 2.75 5.42
CA VAL A 106 -5.52 3.39 6.60
C VAL A 106 -4.42 3.95 7.49
N HIS A 107 -4.65 5.15 8.02
CA HIS A 107 -3.75 5.81 8.96
C HIS A 107 -4.51 6.44 10.10
N LEU A 108 -3.98 6.35 11.32
CA LEU A 108 -4.44 7.17 12.44
C LEU A 108 -3.63 8.47 12.46
N ILE A 109 -4.27 9.59 12.17
CA ILE A 109 -3.64 10.92 12.08
C ILE A 109 -4.47 11.89 12.92
N ASP A 110 -3.85 12.54 13.91
CA ASP A 110 -4.53 13.51 14.79
C ASP A 110 -5.81 12.97 15.45
N ASN A 111 -5.78 11.68 15.86
CA ASN A 111 -6.93 10.96 16.41
C ASN A 111 -8.13 10.85 15.43
N GLU A 112 -7.84 10.83 14.13
CA GLU A 112 -8.79 10.53 13.07
C GLU A 112 -8.29 9.34 12.26
N LEU A 113 -9.22 8.44 11.91
CA LEU A 113 -8.91 7.31 11.06
C LEU A 113 -9.12 7.72 9.60
N VAL A 114 -8.03 7.87 8.87
CA VAL A 114 -7.99 8.37 7.49
C VAL A 114 -7.84 7.18 6.54
N VAL A 115 -8.84 6.95 5.71
CA VAL A 115 -8.99 5.77 4.86
C VAL A 115 -8.98 6.18 3.39
N THR A 116 -8.11 5.59 2.56
CA THR A 116 -8.14 5.82 1.10
C THR A 116 -9.15 4.88 0.45
N SER A 117 -10.35 5.37 0.14
CA SER A 117 -11.33 4.60 -0.65
C SER A 117 -11.05 4.80 -2.14
N THR A 118 -10.01 4.11 -2.61
CA THR A 118 -9.43 4.27 -3.95
C THR A 118 -10.43 4.00 -5.06
N GLY A 119 -11.32 3.04 -4.83
CA GLY A 119 -12.40 2.70 -5.74
C GLY A 119 -13.21 3.90 -6.22
N ILE A 120 -13.48 4.83 -5.31
CA ILE A 120 -14.29 6.01 -5.60
C ILE A 120 -13.48 7.31 -5.58
N ASP A 121 -12.15 7.23 -5.71
CA ASP A 121 -11.24 8.38 -5.77
C ASP A 121 -11.32 9.32 -4.55
N ASN A 122 -11.65 8.77 -3.38
CA ASN A 122 -11.89 9.55 -2.16
C ASN A 122 -10.97 9.15 -1.01
N VAL A 123 -10.78 10.08 -0.10
CA VAL A 123 -10.28 9.86 1.27
C VAL A 123 -11.45 10.05 2.24
N VAL A 124 -11.69 9.05 3.08
CA VAL A 124 -12.78 9.04 4.07
C VAL A 124 -12.15 9.18 5.45
N ILE A 125 -12.62 10.16 6.22
CA ILE A 125 -12.14 10.43 7.58
C ILE A 125 -13.19 9.96 8.56
N LEU A 126 -12.80 9.09 9.48
CA LEU A 126 -13.68 8.52 10.50
C LEU A 126 -13.26 8.94 11.92
N CYS A 127 -14.23 8.89 12.82
CA CYS A 127 -13.96 8.78 14.25
C CYS A 127 -13.38 7.37 14.56
N PRO A 128 -12.18 7.24 15.16
CA PRO A 128 -11.62 5.92 15.49
C PRO A 128 -12.42 5.19 16.58
N ASP A 129 -13.20 5.92 17.39
CA ASP A 129 -13.99 5.34 18.45
C ASP A 129 -15.29 4.69 17.96
N THR A 130 -16.04 5.41 17.12
CA THR A 130 -17.37 5.00 16.67
C THR A 130 -17.39 4.45 15.25
N GLY A 131 -16.38 4.79 14.44
CA GLY A 131 -16.37 4.53 13.01
C GLY A 131 -17.19 5.53 12.20
N ASP A 132 -17.82 6.54 12.81
CA ASP A 132 -18.66 7.50 12.10
C ASP A 132 -17.85 8.32 11.08
N ILE A 133 -18.40 8.51 9.89
CA ILE A 133 -17.81 9.36 8.86
C ILE A 133 -17.91 10.82 9.31
N LYS A 134 -16.75 11.46 9.45
CA LYS A 134 -16.64 12.90 9.69
C LYS A 134 -16.61 13.70 8.38
N ARG A 135 -15.89 13.19 7.38
CA ARG A 135 -15.69 13.85 6.10
C ARG A 135 -15.34 12.87 4.99
N ILE A 136 -15.74 13.20 3.77
CA ILE A 136 -15.29 12.53 2.55
C ILE A 136 -14.67 13.61 1.66
N ILE A 137 -13.47 13.37 1.15
CA ILE A 137 -12.72 14.32 0.31
C ILE A 137 -12.36 13.63 -0.99
N ASN A 138 -12.69 14.25 -2.13
CA ASN A 138 -12.21 13.77 -3.41
C ASN A 138 -10.77 14.21 -3.65
N THR A 139 -9.92 13.31 -4.13
CA THR A 139 -8.48 13.59 -4.33
C THR A 139 -8.16 14.39 -5.60
N GLU A 140 -9.19 14.74 -6.39
CA GLU A 140 -9.10 15.72 -7.48
C GLU A 140 -9.64 17.11 -7.08
N GLY A 141 -10.02 17.32 -5.82
CA GLY A 141 -10.61 18.58 -5.36
C GLY A 141 -12.01 18.85 -5.89
N LYS A 142 -12.69 17.81 -6.41
CA LYS A 142 -14.08 17.85 -6.88
C LYS A 142 -15.05 17.51 -5.75
N ASP A 143 -16.34 17.53 -6.04
CA ASP A 143 -17.34 16.94 -5.16
C ASP A 143 -17.07 15.42 -4.99
N PRO A 144 -17.12 14.84 -3.76
CA PRO A 144 -16.89 13.41 -3.52
C PRO A 144 -17.75 12.46 -4.33
N TRP A 145 -18.90 12.93 -4.80
CA TRP A 145 -19.91 12.18 -5.52
C TRP A 145 -20.08 12.67 -6.97
N HIS A 146 -19.18 13.51 -7.48
CA HIS A 146 -19.28 14.04 -8.85
C HIS A 146 -19.38 12.96 -9.95
N ARG A 147 -18.90 11.74 -9.67
CA ARG A 147 -18.98 10.55 -10.55
C ARG A 147 -19.81 9.41 -9.99
N PHE A 148 -20.22 9.49 -8.72
CA PHE A 148 -20.74 8.36 -7.95
C PHE A 148 -22.03 8.74 -7.25
N ASN A 149 -22.93 7.79 -7.04
CA ASN A 149 -24.18 8.04 -6.35
C ASN A 149 -23.99 7.71 -4.85
N PRO A 150 -24.21 8.67 -3.92
CA PRO A 150 -24.04 8.44 -2.47
C PRO A 150 -24.96 7.34 -1.91
N ASP A 151 -26.06 7.01 -2.57
CA ASP A 151 -27.00 5.97 -2.14
C ASP A 151 -26.60 4.55 -2.59
N THR A 152 -25.50 4.43 -3.35
CA THR A 152 -25.00 3.13 -3.82
C THR A 152 -24.05 2.50 -2.79
N ASP A 153 -24.27 1.22 -2.48
CA ASP A 153 -23.32 0.43 -1.71
C ASP A 153 -22.19 -0.09 -2.60
N TYR A 154 -21.10 0.67 -2.67
CA TYR A 154 -19.96 0.35 -3.51
C TYR A 154 -19.18 -0.86 -3.03
N ARG A 155 -19.34 -1.26 -1.76
CA ARG A 155 -18.73 -2.49 -1.24
C ARG A 155 -19.16 -3.73 -2.02
N LEU A 156 -20.35 -3.70 -2.61
CA LEU A 156 -20.95 -4.81 -3.36
C LEU A 156 -20.61 -4.79 -4.86
N VAL A 157 -19.75 -3.86 -5.30
CA VAL A 157 -19.34 -3.71 -6.70
C VAL A 157 -17.93 -4.26 -6.89
N HIS A 158 -17.71 -5.03 -7.97
CA HIS A 158 -16.38 -5.57 -8.26
C HIS A 158 -15.36 -4.49 -8.62
N SER A 159 -15.71 -3.60 -9.55
CA SER A 159 -14.80 -2.59 -10.03
C SER A 159 -15.56 -1.32 -10.37
N THR A 160 -14.93 -0.19 -10.05
CA THR A 160 -15.36 1.18 -10.37
C THR A 160 -14.42 1.84 -11.39
N ARG A 161 -13.48 1.07 -11.95
CA ARG A 161 -12.50 1.56 -12.92
C ARG A 161 -13.14 1.97 -14.25
N PRO A 162 -12.49 2.88 -15.01
CA PRO A 162 -11.22 3.55 -14.71
C PRO A 162 -11.33 4.59 -13.58
N HIS A 163 -10.25 4.76 -12.81
CA HIS A 163 -10.16 5.75 -11.73
C HIS A 163 -9.70 7.11 -12.29
N ASP A 164 -10.21 8.21 -11.74
CA ASP A 164 -9.70 9.55 -12.08
C ASP A 164 -8.34 9.76 -11.39
N SER A 165 -8.24 9.44 -10.10
CA SER A 165 -7.09 9.75 -9.26
C SER A 165 -6.33 8.52 -8.79
N HIS A 166 -7.06 7.48 -8.37
CA HIS A 166 -6.54 6.29 -7.71
C HIS A 166 -5.64 6.65 -6.51
N PRO A 167 -6.19 7.19 -5.40
CA PRO A 167 -5.38 7.50 -4.21
C PRO A 167 -4.82 6.22 -3.59
N ASN A 168 -3.51 6.17 -3.33
CA ASN A 168 -2.84 4.97 -2.82
C ASN A 168 -2.53 5.03 -1.33
N TYR A 169 -2.11 6.20 -0.84
CA TYR A 169 -1.60 6.36 0.51
C TYR A 169 -1.88 7.77 1.02
N VAL A 170 -1.99 7.93 2.34
CA VAL A 170 -2.18 9.24 2.99
C VAL A 170 -1.12 9.48 4.04
N PHE A 171 -0.69 10.73 4.14
CA PHE A 171 0.30 11.16 5.12
C PHE A 171 0.05 12.60 5.55
N LYS A 172 0.75 13.04 6.60
CA LYS A 172 0.65 14.40 7.12
C LYS A 172 1.92 15.20 6.82
N MET A 173 1.75 16.41 6.29
CA MET A 173 2.82 17.39 6.07
C MET A 173 2.26 18.79 6.31
N ASP A 174 3.00 19.63 7.05
CA ASP A 174 2.59 20.99 7.43
C ASP A 174 1.21 21.09 8.08
N ASN A 175 0.89 20.12 8.95
CA ASN A 175 -0.43 19.99 9.58
C ASN A 175 -1.61 19.78 8.64
N LYS A 176 -1.35 19.38 7.39
CA LYS A 176 -2.38 19.06 6.40
C LYS A 176 -2.29 17.61 5.98
N LEU A 177 -3.43 17.07 5.54
CA LEU A 177 -3.49 15.75 4.93
C LEU A 177 -3.06 15.83 3.46
N TRP A 178 -2.27 14.84 3.07
CA TRP A 178 -1.80 14.64 1.72
C TRP A 178 -2.13 13.23 1.26
N ALA A 179 -2.33 13.06 -0.04
CA ALA A 179 -2.56 11.75 -0.65
C ALA A 179 -1.67 11.55 -1.88
N THR A 180 -1.09 10.36 -2.02
CA THR A 180 -0.42 9.93 -3.26
C THR A 180 -1.48 9.48 -4.28
N ARG A 181 -1.32 9.84 -5.55
CA ARG A 181 -2.26 9.53 -6.63
C ARG A 181 -1.58 8.68 -7.69
N CYS A 182 -2.02 7.43 -7.84
CA CYS A 182 -1.45 6.46 -8.78
C CYS A 182 -1.59 6.90 -10.25
N THR A 183 -2.71 7.55 -10.59
CA THR A 183 -3.02 7.95 -11.96
C THR A 183 -2.27 9.22 -12.37
N HIS A 184 -1.99 10.10 -11.41
CA HIS A 184 -1.33 11.39 -11.61
C HIS A 184 0.18 11.36 -11.33
N ASP A 185 0.68 10.24 -10.79
CA ASP A 185 2.08 10.03 -10.46
C ASP A 185 2.65 11.09 -9.48
N ASP A 186 1.79 11.63 -8.59
CA ASP A 186 2.13 12.73 -7.68
C ASP A 186 1.54 12.55 -6.27
N ALA A 187 1.80 13.52 -5.39
CA ALA A 187 1.10 13.66 -4.12
C ALA A 187 0.49 15.06 -3.99
N VAL A 188 -0.72 15.15 -3.45
CA VAL A 188 -1.47 16.42 -3.34
C VAL A 188 -1.98 16.69 -1.94
N CYS A 189 -2.08 17.97 -1.58
CA CYS A 189 -2.74 18.41 -0.37
C CYS A 189 -4.26 18.27 -0.53
N LEU A 190 -4.93 17.62 0.43
CA LEU A 190 -6.38 17.40 0.36
C LEU A 190 -7.21 18.68 0.58
N ASP A 191 -6.62 19.72 1.17
CA ASP A 191 -7.27 21.03 1.32
C ASP A 191 -7.19 21.86 0.02
N ASN A 192 -6.17 21.60 -0.81
CA ASN A 192 -5.96 22.28 -2.08
C ASN A 192 -5.11 21.41 -3.01
N VAL A 193 -5.74 20.72 -3.96
CA VAL A 193 -5.05 19.77 -4.85
C VAL A 193 -4.10 20.43 -5.86
N ALA A 194 -4.17 21.76 -6.04
CA ALA A 194 -3.15 22.48 -6.81
C ALA A 194 -1.81 22.55 -6.06
N ASP A 195 -1.85 22.37 -4.73
CA ASP A 195 -0.66 22.18 -3.92
C ASP A 195 -0.19 20.73 -4.01
N ARG A 196 0.91 20.52 -4.75
CA ARG A 196 1.38 19.19 -5.17
C ARG A 196 2.88 19.00 -5.02
N ILE A 197 3.28 17.75 -4.86
CA ILE A 197 4.64 17.24 -4.99
C ILE A 197 4.68 16.39 -6.27
N ASP A 198 5.45 16.83 -7.26
CA ASP A 198 5.66 16.07 -8.51
C ASP A 198 6.67 14.94 -8.26
N VAL A 199 6.15 13.75 -7.94
CA VAL A 199 6.96 12.56 -7.62
C VAL A 199 7.52 11.90 -8.89
N ALA A 200 6.78 11.95 -10.01
CA ALA A 200 7.22 11.47 -11.32
C ALA A 200 8.46 12.20 -11.81
N HIS A 201 8.52 13.52 -11.55
CA HIS A 201 9.60 14.41 -11.93
C HIS A 201 9.84 14.45 -13.46
N GLN A 202 10.70 13.58 -13.99
CA GLN A 202 11.07 13.58 -15.42
C GLN A 202 10.42 12.44 -16.22
N ASP A 203 9.87 11.43 -15.55
CA ASP A 203 9.31 10.25 -16.20
C ASP A 203 8.07 9.73 -15.47
N ALA A 204 6.94 9.73 -16.19
CA ALA A 204 5.63 9.30 -15.68
C ALA A 204 5.68 7.84 -15.18
N MET A 205 5.50 7.69 -13.88
CA MET A 205 5.47 6.39 -13.20
C MET A 205 4.71 6.47 -11.90
N SER A 206 3.87 5.47 -11.65
CA SER A 206 2.98 5.47 -10.50
C SER A 206 3.73 5.45 -9.17
N VAL A 207 3.30 6.35 -8.30
CA VAL A 207 3.69 6.44 -6.89
C VAL A 207 2.72 5.63 -6.03
N HIS A 208 3.22 5.00 -4.97
CA HIS A 208 2.39 4.29 -3.99
C HIS A 208 2.44 4.91 -2.61
N ASP A 209 3.56 4.78 -1.89
CA ASP A 209 3.70 5.16 -0.48
C ASP A 209 4.17 6.61 -0.33
N GLY A 210 4.11 7.15 0.90
CA GLY A 210 4.71 8.45 1.27
C GLY A 210 5.09 8.46 2.75
N ILE A 211 6.36 8.22 3.07
CA ILE A 211 6.84 7.97 4.43
C ILE A 211 7.93 8.96 4.82
N TRP A 212 7.93 9.38 6.08
CA TRP A 212 8.99 10.21 6.65
C TRP A 212 10.27 9.41 6.90
N TRP A 213 11.39 9.96 6.45
CA TRP A 213 12.74 9.51 6.78
C TRP A 213 13.56 10.73 7.22
N HIS A 214 13.93 10.77 8.50
CA HIS A 214 14.51 11.96 9.12
C HIS A 214 13.64 13.21 8.86
N ASP A 215 14.17 14.20 8.13
CA ASP A 215 13.49 15.44 7.76
C ASP A 215 13.02 15.45 6.29
N LYS A 216 12.98 14.28 5.64
CA LYS A 216 12.60 14.09 4.23
C LYS A 216 11.38 13.20 4.08
N LEU A 217 10.74 13.30 2.92
CA LEU A 217 9.71 12.36 2.48
C LEU A 217 10.31 11.38 1.48
N VAL A 218 9.92 10.12 1.58
CA VAL A 218 10.31 9.04 0.69
C VAL A 218 9.06 8.42 0.08
N PHE A 219 9.03 8.38 -1.24
CA PHE A 219 7.96 7.77 -2.02
C PHE A 219 8.49 6.53 -2.73
N THR A 220 7.67 5.48 -2.81
CA THR A 220 7.94 4.33 -3.68
C THR A 220 7.33 4.58 -5.05
N ARG A 221 8.10 4.30 -6.10
CA ARG A 221 7.60 4.16 -7.46
C ARG A 221 7.48 2.70 -7.83
N VAL A 222 6.45 2.34 -8.58
CA VAL A 222 6.14 0.94 -8.89
C VAL A 222 7.23 0.23 -9.71
N ASP A 223 8.15 0.98 -10.33
CA ASP A 223 9.30 0.48 -11.09
C ASP A 223 10.55 0.15 -10.24
N GLY A 224 10.48 0.36 -8.92
CA GLY A 224 11.55 0.00 -7.98
C GLY A 224 12.36 1.18 -7.45
N TYR A 225 12.11 2.40 -7.92
CA TYR A 225 12.81 3.58 -7.44
C TYR A 225 12.20 4.11 -6.13
N LEU A 226 13.07 4.69 -5.31
CA LEU A 226 12.70 5.53 -4.18
C LEU A 226 12.90 6.99 -4.56
N VAL A 227 11.90 7.83 -4.35
CA VAL A 227 11.98 9.27 -4.62
C VAL A 227 12.05 10.01 -3.30
N ILE A 228 13.17 10.68 -3.04
CA ILE A 228 13.41 11.46 -1.83
C ILE A 228 13.08 12.92 -2.12
N VAL A 229 12.22 13.51 -1.29
CA VAL A 229 11.69 14.87 -1.46
C VAL A 229 12.01 15.71 -0.23
N ASP A 230 12.37 16.98 -0.47
CA ASP A 230 12.39 18.00 0.56
C ASP A 230 10.95 18.46 0.83
N PRO A 231 10.38 18.23 2.03
CA PRO A 231 9.01 18.63 2.33
C PRO A 231 8.81 20.16 2.30
N LYS A 232 9.85 20.96 2.55
CA LYS A 232 9.75 22.42 2.60
C LYS A 232 9.65 23.04 1.22
N THR A 233 10.50 22.58 0.31
CA THR A 233 10.55 23.08 -1.07
C THR A 233 9.65 22.27 -2.01
N ARG A 234 9.23 21.07 -1.59
CA ARG A 234 8.42 20.10 -2.35
C ARG A 234 9.11 19.60 -3.62
N GLN A 235 10.44 19.69 -3.63
CA GLN A 235 11.26 19.28 -4.76
C GLN A 235 11.89 17.91 -4.51
N VAL A 236 11.97 17.12 -5.58
CA VAL A 236 12.74 15.88 -5.60
C VAL A 236 14.22 16.22 -5.41
N ILE A 237 14.82 15.63 -4.37
CA ILE A 237 16.24 15.73 -4.07
C ILE A 237 17.00 14.60 -4.78
N ASP A 238 16.43 13.39 -4.74
CA ASP A 238 17.07 12.20 -5.28
C ASP A 238 16.04 11.22 -5.82
N LYS A 239 16.37 10.61 -6.96
CA LYS A 239 15.66 9.46 -7.53
C LYS A 239 16.59 8.28 -7.39
N HIS A 240 16.43 7.56 -6.30
CA HIS A 240 17.37 6.56 -5.83
C HIS A 240 16.96 5.16 -6.29
N ASP A 241 17.86 4.46 -6.97
CA ASP A 241 17.71 3.04 -7.32
C ASP A 241 18.42 2.17 -6.26
N PRO A 242 17.67 1.40 -5.43
CA PRO A 242 18.26 0.51 -4.44
C PRO A 242 19.22 -0.54 -5.03
N PHE A 243 19.11 -0.85 -6.33
CA PHE A 243 19.86 -1.90 -7.01
C PHE A 243 20.88 -1.35 -8.03
N ALA A 244 21.17 -0.05 -8.05
CA ALA A 244 22.11 0.55 -9.01
C ALA A 244 23.48 -0.14 -9.07
N ASN A 245 23.93 -0.70 -7.93
CA ASN A 245 25.20 -1.40 -7.79
C ASN A 245 25.06 -2.93 -7.70
N GLU A 246 23.84 -3.46 -7.83
CA GLU A 246 23.55 -4.88 -7.73
C GLU A 246 23.51 -5.50 -9.12
N ARG A 247 23.97 -6.75 -9.22
CA ARG A 247 23.86 -7.50 -10.48
C ARG A 247 22.44 -7.96 -10.74
N ASN A 248 21.73 -8.33 -9.67
CA ASN A 248 20.36 -8.83 -9.71
C ASN A 248 19.38 -7.77 -9.25
N ARG A 249 18.15 -7.81 -9.76
CA ARG A 249 17.05 -6.94 -9.31
C ARG A 249 15.76 -7.73 -9.15
N PRO A 250 14.89 -7.39 -8.17
CA PRO A 250 13.58 -7.99 -8.06
C PRO A 250 12.75 -7.79 -9.33
N LEU A 251 11.94 -8.79 -9.67
CA LEU A 251 10.87 -8.67 -10.64
C LEU A 251 9.58 -8.46 -9.87
N GLY A 252 9.08 -7.22 -9.84
CA GLY A 252 7.90 -6.92 -9.05
C GLY A 252 7.48 -5.46 -9.09
N TRP A 253 6.24 -5.22 -8.66
CA TRP A 253 5.77 -3.87 -8.36
C TRP A 253 6.28 -3.45 -6.99
N CYS A 254 7.07 -2.38 -6.94
CA CYS A 254 7.58 -1.83 -5.70
C CYS A 254 6.51 -1.02 -4.97
N ARG A 255 6.15 -1.47 -3.77
CA ARG A 255 5.15 -0.86 -2.87
C ARG A 255 5.20 -1.53 -1.49
N GLY A 256 4.78 -0.80 -0.48
CA GLY A 256 5.00 -1.18 0.92
C GLY A 256 6.43 -0.80 1.30
N LEU A 257 6.54 0.19 2.17
CA LEU A 257 7.81 0.71 2.66
C LEU A 257 7.75 0.80 4.18
N LEU A 258 8.84 0.42 4.84
CA LEU A 258 9.09 0.72 6.24
C LEU A 258 10.50 1.29 6.35
N VAL A 259 10.65 2.34 7.17
CA VAL A 259 11.93 2.98 7.45
C VAL A 259 12.27 2.78 8.93
N ASP A 260 13.36 2.07 9.22
CA ASP A 260 13.94 1.88 10.57
C ASP A 260 15.36 2.47 10.59
N GLY A 261 15.46 3.74 11.01
CA GLY A 261 16.68 4.52 10.87
C GLY A 261 17.07 4.67 9.40
N ASP A 262 18.23 4.13 9.03
CA ASP A 262 18.71 4.11 7.64
C ASP A 262 18.49 2.76 6.93
N ILE A 263 17.77 1.83 7.57
CA ILE A 263 17.37 0.56 6.96
C ILE A 263 15.94 0.68 6.42
N PHE A 264 15.81 0.53 5.11
CA PHE A 264 14.55 0.57 4.41
C PHE A 264 14.14 -0.86 4.08
N TYR A 265 12.97 -1.27 4.55
CA TYR A 265 12.35 -2.51 4.16
C TYR A 265 11.34 -2.22 3.04
N ILE A 266 11.62 -2.77 1.86
CA ILE A 266 10.92 -2.43 0.62
C ILE A 266 10.22 -3.69 0.08
N GLY A 267 8.91 -3.59 -0.13
CA GLY A 267 8.09 -4.66 -0.68
C GLY A 267 8.12 -4.69 -2.21
N TYR A 268 8.27 -5.88 -2.77
CA TYR A 268 8.13 -6.15 -4.20
C TYR A 268 7.05 -7.20 -4.39
N SER A 269 5.92 -6.79 -4.95
CA SER A 269 4.83 -7.71 -5.30
C SER A 269 5.12 -8.42 -6.61
N LYS A 270 4.72 -9.69 -6.71
CA LYS A 270 4.75 -10.48 -7.93
C LYS A 270 4.17 -9.73 -9.13
N LEU A 271 4.87 -9.77 -10.26
CA LEU A 271 4.33 -9.25 -11.51
C LEU A 271 3.18 -10.14 -11.98
N ARG A 272 1.98 -9.58 -11.99
CA ARG A 272 0.78 -10.20 -12.58
C ARG A 272 0.66 -9.87 -14.07
N LYS A 273 -0.02 -10.73 -14.82
CA LYS A 273 -0.51 -10.38 -16.16
C LYS A 273 -1.33 -9.09 -16.08
N THR A 274 -1.02 -8.11 -16.92
CA THR A 274 -1.69 -6.81 -16.92
C THR A 274 -1.92 -6.34 -18.36
N LYS A 275 -3.00 -5.57 -18.56
CA LYS A 275 -3.28 -4.89 -19.83
C LYS A 275 -2.47 -3.59 -19.98
N LEU A 276 -1.89 -3.07 -18.90
CA LEU A 276 -1.10 -1.83 -18.87
C LEU A 276 0.34 -2.06 -19.35
N MET A 277 0.49 -2.40 -20.64
CA MET A 277 1.80 -2.69 -21.25
C MET A 277 2.77 -1.51 -21.20
N SER A 278 2.26 -0.27 -21.16
CA SER A 278 3.09 0.95 -21.02
C SER A 278 3.91 0.96 -19.74
N LYS A 279 3.34 0.44 -18.64
CA LYS A 279 3.99 0.38 -17.31
C LYS A 279 4.95 -0.80 -17.16
N LEU A 280 5.07 -1.68 -18.16
CA LEU A 280 5.99 -2.83 -18.15
C LEU A 280 7.32 -2.54 -18.87
N LYS A 281 7.50 -1.36 -19.45
CA LYS A 281 8.72 -1.02 -20.21
C LYS A 281 10.00 -1.14 -19.38
N PHE A 282 9.93 -0.91 -18.06
CA PHE A 282 11.08 -1.05 -17.17
C PHE A 282 11.65 -2.48 -17.11
N LEU A 283 10.86 -3.51 -17.44
CA LEU A 283 11.32 -4.90 -17.52
C LEU A 283 12.34 -5.15 -18.63
N SER A 284 12.48 -4.21 -19.57
CA SER A 284 13.50 -4.28 -20.63
C SER A 284 14.90 -3.85 -20.18
N GLN A 285 15.04 -3.27 -18.98
CA GLN A 285 16.29 -2.70 -18.46
C GLN A 285 17.25 -3.72 -17.83
N GLY A 286 17.23 -4.98 -18.30
CA GLY A 286 18.14 -6.04 -17.85
C GLY A 286 17.52 -6.91 -16.75
N ASN A 287 17.29 -8.18 -17.10
CA ASN A 287 16.78 -9.19 -16.19
C ASN A 287 17.95 -9.94 -15.56
N PHE A 288 18.08 -9.83 -14.24
CA PHE A 288 18.95 -10.67 -13.45
C PHE A 288 18.18 -11.08 -12.20
N LYS A 289 17.83 -12.37 -12.15
CA LYS A 289 16.83 -12.93 -11.25
C LYS A 289 17.37 -13.02 -9.82
N TYR A 290 16.66 -12.44 -8.83
CA TYR A 290 16.78 -12.93 -7.46
C TYR A 290 16.05 -14.26 -7.36
N MET A 291 16.82 -15.36 -7.34
CA MET A 291 16.32 -16.75 -7.31
C MET A 291 15.49 -17.13 -8.56
N ASP A 292 15.25 -18.43 -8.77
CA ASP A 292 14.46 -18.94 -9.90
C ASP A 292 12.95 -18.63 -9.71
N GLY A 293 12.53 -17.36 -9.86
CA GLY A 293 11.11 -17.02 -9.68
C GLY A 293 10.70 -15.56 -9.88
N ASN A 294 9.39 -15.32 -9.79
CA ASN A 294 8.69 -14.02 -9.76
C ASN A 294 7.91 -13.92 -8.43
N GLU A 295 8.46 -14.46 -7.34
CA GLU A 295 7.75 -14.45 -6.05
C GLU A 295 7.84 -13.06 -5.41
N ALA A 296 6.84 -12.75 -4.58
CA ALA A 296 6.87 -11.53 -3.80
C ALA A 296 8.01 -11.59 -2.77
N LEU A 297 8.62 -10.45 -2.46
CA LEU A 297 9.77 -10.40 -1.55
C LEU A 297 9.85 -9.08 -0.80
N VAL A 298 10.57 -9.10 0.32
CA VAL A 298 10.95 -7.92 1.10
C VAL A 298 12.46 -7.74 0.99
N VAL A 299 12.92 -6.54 0.66
CA VAL A 299 14.34 -6.19 0.61
C VAL A 299 14.67 -5.30 1.78
N ALA A 300 15.69 -5.68 2.56
CA ALA A 300 16.31 -4.80 3.54
C ALA A 300 17.46 -4.05 2.87
N TYR A 301 17.37 -2.73 2.80
CA TYR A 301 18.29 -1.85 2.10
C TYR A 301 18.87 -0.80 3.06
N ASP A 302 20.20 -0.69 3.14
CA ASP A 302 20.86 0.36 3.93
C ASP A 302 21.12 1.56 3.02
N ILE A 303 20.35 2.63 3.20
CA ILE A 303 20.44 3.82 2.36
C ILE A 303 21.70 4.65 2.62
N SER A 304 22.23 4.60 3.85
CA SER A 304 23.48 5.29 4.21
C SER A 304 24.68 4.68 3.50
N LYS A 305 24.69 3.36 3.35
CA LYS A 305 25.76 2.59 2.67
C LYS A 305 25.44 2.32 1.20
N LYS A 306 24.25 2.69 0.74
CA LYS A 306 23.71 2.41 -0.59
C LYS A 306 23.82 0.92 -0.98
N LYS A 307 23.42 0.03 -0.07
CA LYS A 307 23.66 -1.42 -0.21
C LYS A 307 22.46 -2.27 0.19
N VAL A 308 22.15 -3.29 -0.61
CA VAL A 308 21.21 -4.34 -0.21
C VAL A 308 21.83 -5.18 0.91
N ILE A 309 21.17 -5.21 2.06
CA ILE A 309 21.61 -5.96 3.24
C ILE A 309 21.10 -7.38 3.18
N ASN A 310 19.81 -7.55 2.84
CA ASN A 310 19.20 -8.87 2.74
C ASN A 310 17.97 -8.85 1.83
N THR A 311 17.54 -10.03 1.41
CA THR A 311 16.32 -10.24 0.63
C THR A 311 15.57 -11.45 1.19
N TYR A 312 14.29 -11.26 1.48
CA TYR A 312 13.41 -12.26 2.07
C TYR A 312 12.31 -12.61 1.07
N ALA A 313 12.47 -13.74 0.37
CA ALA A 313 11.45 -14.23 -0.55
C ALA A 313 10.27 -14.82 0.22
N ILE A 314 9.07 -14.36 -0.09
CA ILE A 314 7.85 -14.92 0.49
C ILE A 314 7.61 -16.30 -0.14
N PRO A 315 7.38 -17.36 0.67
CA PRO A 315 7.05 -18.67 0.14
C PRO A 315 5.81 -18.65 -0.75
N ALA A 316 5.86 -19.43 -1.84
CA ALA A 316 4.76 -19.54 -2.78
C ALA A 316 3.44 -19.91 -2.07
N GLY A 317 2.36 -19.23 -2.46
CA GLY A 317 1.01 -19.43 -1.90
C GLY A 317 0.71 -18.65 -0.62
N MET A 318 1.70 -17.99 0.00
CA MET A 318 1.44 -17.14 1.17
C MET A 318 0.94 -15.75 0.75
N LEU A 319 1.73 -14.99 0.00
CA LEU A 319 1.36 -13.69 -0.57
C LEU A 319 2.01 -13.51 -1.95
N ASP A 320 1.24 -12.98 -2.90
CA ASP A 320 1.74 -12.54 -4.21
C ASP A 320 1.78 -11.01 -4.30
N ALA A 321 0.93 -10.33 -3.53
CA ALA A 321 0.88 -8.89 -3.41
C ALA A 321 1.26 -8.46 -2.00
N ILE A 322 2.18 -7.50 -1.90
CA ILE A 322 2.49 -6.75 -0.69
C ILE A 322 1.88 -5.37 -0.82
N TYR A 323 1.25 -4.86 0.23
CA TYR A 323 0.72 -3.48 0.28
C TYR A 323 1.28 -2.68 1.45
N GLY A 324 1.66 -3.32 2.55
CA GLY A 324 2.20 -2.66 3.73
C GLY A 324 3.27 -3.50 4.41
N ILE A 325 4.22 -2.80 5.03
CA ILE A 325 5.26 -3.36 5.89
C ILE A 325 5.24 -2.54 7.18
N LEU A 326 5.12 -3.20 8.33
CA LEU A 326 5.07 -2.57 9.63
C LEU A 326 6.06 -3.23 10.59
N PRO A 327 6.55 -2.52 11.61
CA PRO A 327 7.41 -3.14 12.61
C PRO A 327 6.64 -4.14 13.46
N TYR A 328 7.30 -5.21 13.90
CA TYR A 328 6.74 -6.18 14.85
C TYR A 328 7.76 -6.48 15.96
N ASN A 329 7.46 -5.99 17.17
CA ASN A 329 8.39 -6.06 18.30
C ASN A 329 8.03 -7.12 19.35
N PHE A 330 6.94 -7.85 19.16
CA PHE A 330 6.51 -8.90 20.07
C PHE A 330 7.29 -10.20 19.78
N VAL A 331 7.90 -10.76 20.82
CA VAL A 331 8.75 -11.96 20.74
C VAL A 331 7.92 -13.17 21.09
#